data_AF-A0A1G6XCE3-F1
#
_entry.id   AF-A0A1G6XCE3-F1
#
_cell.length_a   1.000
_cell.length_b   1.000
_cell.length_c   1.000
_cell.angle_alpha   90.00
_cell.angle_beta   90.00
_cell.angle_gamma   90.00
#
_symmetry.space_group_name_H-M   'P 1'
#
loop_
_entity.id
_entity.type
_entity.pdbx_description
1 polymer ?
#
loop_
_entity_poly.entity_id
_entity_poly.type
_entity_poly.pdbx_seq_one_letter_code
_entity_poly.pdbx_strand_id
1 'polypeptide(L)' 'MTSRVKEYFRRYPEPEYICKEDGVGDPERAAFFNSLTEEEQITVLEQEGAPKDIIAFLRS' A
#
# COMPACT_ATOMS: atom_id res chain seq x y z
N MET A 1 -5.10 4.67 12.29
CA MET A 1 -4.68 3.40 11.66
C MET A 1 -5.82 2.40 11.83
N THR A 2 -6.48 2.05 10.72
CA THR A 2 -7.67 1.18 10.68
C THR A 2 -7.31 -0.30 10.90
N SER A 3 -8.31 -1.15 11.16
CA SER A 3 -8.10 -2.59 11.32
C SER A 3 -7.54 -3.25 10.05
N ARG A 4 -7.89 -2.76 8.86
CA ARG A 4 -7.43 -3.34 7.58
C ARG A 4 -5.97 -2.99 7.28
N VAL A 5 -5.53 -1.76 7.59
CA VAL A 5 -4.11 -1.38 7.48
C VAL A 5 -3.23 -2.21 8.43
N LYS A 6 -3.70 -2.47 9.66
CA LYS A 6 -2.99 -3.38 10.57
C LYS A 6 -2.94 -4.81 10.05
N GLU A 7 -4.03 -5.28 9.43
CA GLU A 7 -4.06 -6.61 8.80
C GLU A 7 -3.09 -6.69 7.61
N TYR A 8 -2.98 -5.63 6.81
CA TYR A 8 -2.00 -5.53 5.73
C TYR A 8 -0.58 -5.78 6.24
N PHE A 9 -0.12 -5.01 7.22
CA PHE A 9 1.22 -5.18 7.78
C PHE A 9 1.43 -6.51 8.52
N ARG A 10 0.35 -7.12 9.02
CA ARG A 10 0.42 -8.45 9.63
C ARG A 10 0.64 -9.55 8.60
N ARG A 11 0.03 -9.43 7.43
CA ARG A 11 0.19 -10.38 6.32
C ARG A 11 1.47 -10.13 5.54
N TYR A 12 1.87 -8.86 5.42
CA TYR A 12 3.01 -8.40 4.64
C TYR A 12 3.94 -7.56 5.54
N PRO A 13 4.69 -8.20 6.44
CA PRO A 13 5.56 -7.50 7.39
C PRO A 13 6.82 -6.93 6.74
N GLU A 14 7.22 -7.45 5.58
CA GLU A 14 8.37 -6.96 4.82
C GLU A 14 7.92 -5.86 3.86
N PRO A 15 8.59 -4.69 3.85
CA PRO A 15 8.26 -3.63 2.92
C PRO A 15 8.65 -4.05 1.50
N GLU A 16 7.66 -4.07 0.62
CA GLU A 16 7.86 -4.30 -0.80
C GLU A 16 7.21 -3.14 -1.54
N TYR A 17 7.98 -2.53 -2.42
CA TYR A 17 7.50 -1.37 -3.14
C TYR A 17 6.47 -1.78 -4.19
N ILE A 18 5.19 -1.65 -3.85
CA ILE A 18 4.10 -1.96 -4.80
C ILE A 18 3.94 -0.79 -5.75
N CYS A 19 4.58 -0.86 -6.92
CA CYS A 19 4.31 0.05 -8.01
C CYS A 19 3.14 -0.52 -8.83
N LYS A 20 2.04 0.26 -8.97
CA LYS A 20 0.84 -0.16 -9.74
C LYS A 20 1.15 -0.54 -11.20
N GLU A 21 2.24 -0.04 -11.77
CA GLU A 21 2.58 -0.23 -13.19
C GLU A 21 3.32 -1.54 -13.50
N ASP A 22 4.07 -2.13 -12.57
CA ASP A 22 5.00 -3.20 -12.94
C ASP A 22 4.42 -4.61 -12.80
N GLY A 23 3.41 -4.83 -11.95
CA GLY A 23 2.93 -6.21 -11.67
C GLY A 23 4.03 -7.15 -11.15
N VAL A 24 5.22 -6.63 -10.84
CA VAL A 24 6.33 -7.32 -10.21
C VAL A 24 6.15 -7.15 -8.71
N GLY A 25 5.55 -8.16 -8.10
CA GLY A 25 5.23 -8.20 -6.69
C GLY A 25 4.18 -9.26 -6.41
N ASP A 26 3.89 -9.48 -5.13
CA ASP A 26 2.93 -10.51 -4.72
C ASP A 26 1.50 -10.13 -5.16
N PRO A 27 0.85 -10.89 -6.06
CA PRO A 27 -0.45 -10.49 -6.63
C PRO A 27 -1.55 -10.43 -5.58
N GLU A 28 -1.46 -11.24 -4.52
CA GLU A 28 -2.38 -11.18 -3.38
C GLU A 28 -2.19 -9.89 -2.57
N ARG A 29 -0.94 -9.46 -2.38
CA ARG A 29 -0.61 -8.19 -1.70
C ARG A 29 -1.14 -6.99 -2.50
N ALA A 30 -0.95 -6.99 -3.81
CA ALA A 30 -1.49 -5.96 -4.69
C ALA A 30 -3.03 -5.94 -4.69
N ALA A 31 -3.69 -7.11 -4.72
CA ALA A 31 -5.14 -7.20 -4.64
C ALA A 31 -5.68 -6.68 -3.30
N PHE A 32 -5.02 -7.02 -2.18
CA PHE A 32 -5.41 -6.53 -0.87
C PHE A 32 -5.22 -5.01 -0.76
N PHE A 33 -4.06 -4.50 -1.22
CA PHE A 33 -3.78 -3.06 -1.24
C PHE A 33 -4.84 -2.30 -2.06
N ASN A 34 -5.20 -2.80 -3.25
CA ASN A 34 -6.25 -2.19 -4.08
C ASN A 34 -7.67 -2.29 -3.48
N SER A 35 -7.89 -3.17 -2.49
CA SER A 35 -9.16 -3.26 -1.74
C SER A 35 -9.26 -2.30 -0.55
N LEU A 36 -8.15 -1.67 -0.16
CA LEU A 36 -8.11 -0.61 0.84
C LEU A 36 -8.71 0.69 0.30
N THR A 37 -9.23 1.54 1.19
CA THR A 37 -9.62 2.90 0.79
C THR A 37 -8.39 3.73 0.46
N GLU A 38 -8.58 4.83 -0.26
CA GLU A 38 -7.50 5.75 -0.64
C GLU A 38 -6.71 6.26 0.59
N GLU A 39 -7.40 6.63 1.67
CA GLU A 39 -6.79 7.02 2.94
C GLU A 39 -5.97 5.88 3.59
N GLU A 40 -6.46 4.64 3.50
CA GLU A 40 -5.76 3.46 4.01
C GLU A 40 -4.52 3.14 3.16
N GLN A 41 -4.62 3.25 1.84
CA GLN A 41 -3.49 3.09 0.90
C GLN A 41 -2.40 4.11 1.18
N ILE A 42 -2.77 5.38 1.36
CA ILE A 42 -1.84 6.45 1.74
C ILE A 42 -1.16 6.12 3.07
N THR A 43 -1.91 5.67 4.08
CA THR A 43 -1.35 5.29 5.38
C THR A 43 -0.34 4.14 5.25
N VAL A 44 -0.64 3.14 4.41
CA VAL A 44 0.27 2.02 4.13
C VAL A 44 1.55 2.54 3.48
N LEU A 45 1.44 3.33 2.42
CA LEU A 45 2.57 3.89 1.69
C LEU A 45 3.44 4.81 2.55
N GLU A 46 2.84 5.64 3.40
CA GLU A 46 3.57 6.50 4.34
C GLU A 46 4.40 5.66 5.34
N GLN A 47 3.86 4.54 5.81
CA GLN A 47 4.54 3.63 6.74
C GLN A 47 5.63 2.79 6.05
N GLU A 48 5.43 2.41 4.79
CA GLU A 48 6.45 1.72 3.99
C GLU A 48 7.58 2.65 3.54
N GLY A 49 7.45 3.96 3.78
CA GLY A 49 8.44 4.97 3.39
C GLY A 49 8.39 5.34 1.90
N ALA A 50 7.23 5.21 1.27
CA ALA A 50 7.05 5.57 -0.13
C ALA A 50 7.33 7.06 -0.38
N PRO A 51 7.88 7.44 -1.56
CA PRO A 51 8.06 8.81 -1.98
C PRO A 51 6.76 9.59 -1.94
N LYS A 52 6.87 10.85 -1.56
CA LYS A 52 5.73 11.78 -1.50
C LYS A 52 5.04 11.94 -2.85
N ASP A 53 5.76 11.78 -3.96
CA ASP A 53 5.20 11.85 -5.31
C ASP A 53 4.16 10.75 -5.58
N ILE A 54 4.39 9.53 -5.08
CA ILE A 54 3.41 8.43 -5.20
C ILE A 54 2.20 8.67 -4.30
N ILE A 55 2.44 9.15 -3.08
CA ILE A 55 1.35 9.49 -2.15
C ILE A 55 0.51 10.65 -2.71
N ALA A 56 1.14 11.63 -3.37
CA ALA A 56 0.47 12.75 -4.02
C ALA A 56 -0.36 12.28 -5.22
N PHE A 57 0.14 11.31 -6.01
CA PHE A 57 -0.61 10.71 -7.11
C PHE A 57 -1.92 10.06 -6.64
N LEU A 58 -1.94 9.47 -5.44
CA LEU A 58 -3.15 8.87 -4.87
C LEU A 58 -4.13 9.89 -4.28
N ARG A 59 -3.72 11.13 -4.00
CA ARG A 59 -4.59 12.18 -3.46
C ARG A 59 -5.23 13.07 -4.55
N SER A 60 -4.88 12.86 -5.82
CA SER A 60 -5.29 13.69 -6.95
C SER A 60 -6.38 13.04 -7.77
#